data_AF-A0A2S9FK08-F1
#
_entry.id   AF-A0A2S9FK08-F1
#
_cell.length_a   1.000
_cell.length_b   1.000
_cell.length_c   1.000
_cell.angle_alpha   90.00
_cell.angle_beta   90.00
_cell.angle_gamma   90.00
#
_symmetry.space_group_name_H-M   'P 1'
#
loop_
_entity.id
_entity.type
_entity.pdbx_description
1 polymer ?
#
loop_
_entity_poly.entity_id
_entity_poly.type
_entity_poly.pdbx_seq_one_letter_code
_entity_poly.pdbx_strand_id
1 'polypeptide(L)' 'MAEEPGSASQVRWYGAAKMIGLVRSEHGVTRADAARRLRMSSGGAADLVARLRRARLLDE' A
#
# COMPACT_ATOMS: atom_id res chain seq x y z
N MET A 1 13.24 10.44 -20.56
CA MET A 1 13.10 8.97 -20.57
C MET A 1 11.70 8.69 -20.07
N ALA A 2 10.81 8.20 -20.93
CA ALA A 2 9.44 7.90 -20.52
C ALA A 2 9.49 6.69 -19.58
N GLU A 3 8.99 6.84 -18.35
CA GLU A 3 8.87 5.73 -17.42
C GLU A 3 8.04 4.63 -18.09
N GLU A 4 8.60 3.44 -18.24
CA GLU A 4 7.86 2.34 -18.87
C GLU A 4 6.61 2.06 -18.02
N PRO A 5 5.40 2.13 -18.59
CA PRO A 5 4.15 2.05 -17.83
C PRO A 5 4.00 0.74 -17.06
N GLY A 6 4.70 -0.32 -17.50
CA GLY A 6 4.81 -1.60 -16.80
C GLY A 6 5.53 -1.48 -15.46
N SER A 7 6.66 -0.78 -15.38
CA SER A 7 7.48 -0.68 -14.16
C SER A 7 6.75 0.11 -13.07
N ALA A 8 6.17 1.26 -13.42
CA ALA A 8 5.38 2.06 -12.49
C ALA A 8 4.12 1.32 -11.99
N SER A 9 3.45 0.56 -12.88
CA SER A 9 2.31 -0.27 -12.49
C SER A 9 2.71 -1.42 -11.57
N GLN A 10 3.82 -2.09 -11.86
CA GLN A 10 4.34 -3.19 -11.07
C GLN A 10 4.72 -2.74 -9.65
N VAL A 11 5.39 -1.58 -9.51
CA VAL A 11 5.71 -1.00 -8.21
C VAL A 11 4.45 -0.72 -7.39
N ARG A 12 3.39 -0.20 -8.03
CA ARG A 12 2.10 0.04 -7.37
C ARG A 12 1.44 -1.25 -6.88
N TRP A 13 1.37 -2.29 -7.71
CA TRP A 13 0.78 -3.57 -7.34
C TRP A 13 1.57 -4.28 -6.25
N TYR A 14 2.90 -4.20 -6.30
CA TYR A 14 3.77 -4.75 -5.27
C TYR A 14 3.56 -4.06 -3.91
N GLY A 15 3.48 -2.72 -3.90
CA GLY A 15 3.17 -1.96 -2.69
C GLY A 15 1.80 -2.32 -2.10
N ALA A 16 0.78 -2.46 -2.96
CA ALA A 16 -0.55 -2.91 -2.56
C ALA A 16 -0.54 -4.30 -1.91
N ALA A 17 0.11 -5.28 -2.55
CA ALA A 17 0.20 -6.64 -2.03
C ALA A 17 0.92 -6.69 -0.67
N LYS A 18 2.00 -5.93 -0.50
CA LYS A 18 2.73 -5.82 0.77
C LYS A 18 1.87 -5.19 1.87
N MET A 19 1.13 -4.13 1.56
CA MET A 19 0.21 -3.49 2.51
C MET A 19 -0.86 -4.47 3.01
N ILE A 20 -1.51 -5.18 2.09
CA ILE A 20 -2.53 -6.17 2.41
C ILE A 20 -1.94 -7.30 3.27
N GLY A 21 -0.78 -7.83 2.86
CA GLY A 21 -0.11 -8.91 3.58
C GLY A 21 0.24 -8.52 5.02
N LEU A 22 0.69 -7.28 5.23
CA LEU A 22 1.02 -6.78 6.57
C LEU A 22 -0.24 -6.63 7.45
N VAL A 23 -1.28 -5.97 6.93
CA VAL A 23 -2.54 -5.77 7.69
C VAL A 23 -3.22 -7.08 8.04
N ARG A 24 -3.16 -8.09 7.16
CA ARG A 24 -3.73 -9.41 7.43
C ARG A 24 -2.91 -10.26 8.39
N SER A 25 -1.59 -10.08 8.41
CA SER A 25 -0.70 -10.85 9.29
C SER A 25 -0.69 -10.31 10.72
N GLU A 26 -0.93 -9.01 10.91
CA GLU A 26 -0.87 -8.34 12.22
C GLU A 26 -2.17 -7.58 12.50
N HIS A 27 -3.03 -8.19 13.31
CA HIS A 27 -4.23 -7.51 13.83
C HIS A 27 -3.83 -6.30 14.67
N GLY A 28 -4.34 -5.12 14.33
CA GLY A 28 -4.08 -3.86 15.04
C GLY A 28 -2.88 -3.07 14.54
N VAL A 29 -2.23 -3.47 13.44
CA VAL A 29 -1.21 -2.62 12.80
C VAL A 29 -1.84 -1.31 12.34
N THR A 30 -1.31 -0.18 12.81
CA THR A 30 -1.79 1.13 12.37
C THR A 30 -1.28 1.41 10.96
N ARG A 31 -2.04 2.20 10.19
CA ARG A 31 -1.60 2.68 8.86
C ARG A 31 -0.22 3.34 8.91
N ALA A 32 0.07 4.11 9.96
CA ALA A 32 1.35 4.80 10.13
C ALA A 32 2.50 3.81 10.35
N ASP A 33 2.26 2.77 11.14
CA ASP A 33 3.25 1.72 11.35
C ASP A 33 3.52 0.92 10.07
N ALA A 34 2.44 0.58 9.34
CA ALA A 34 2.54 -0.08 8.04
C ALA A 34 3.34 0.75 7.01
N ALA A 35 3.07 2.06 6.93
CA ALA A 35 3.80 2.98 6.06
C ALA A 35 5.31 3.01 6.40
N ARG A 36 5.64 3.10 7.69
CA ARG A 36 7.02 3.08 8.18
C ARG A 36 7.74 1.78 7.83
N ARG A 37 7.13 0.62 8.08
CA ARG A 37 7.72 -0.70 7.77
C ARG A 37 7.94 -0.91 6.28
N LEU A 38 7.03 -0.38 5.46
CA LEU A 38 7.13 -0.45 4.00
C LEU A 38 7.97 0.67 3.38
N ARG A 39 8.57 1.54 4.20
CA ARG A 39 9.36 2.72 3.77
C ARG A 39 8.60 3.60 2.77
N MET A 40 7.29 3.73 2.95
CA MET A 40 6.45 4.60 2.15
C MET A 40 6.38 6.00 2.75
N SER A 41 6.34 7.03 1.89
CA SER A 41 5.94 8.37 2.33
C SER A 41 4.51 8.33 2.89
N SER A 42 4.25 9.13 3.93
CA SER A 42 2.93 9.24 4.57
C SER A 42 1.81 9.54 3.56
N GLY A 43 2.09 10.37 2.55
CA GLY A 43 1.13 10.67 1.48
C GLY A 43 0.85 9.48 0.56
N GLY A 44 1.90 8.77 0.14
CA GLY A 44 1.76 7.59 -0.72
C GLY A 44 1.07 6.41 -0.01
N ALA A 45 1.35 6.23 1.28
CA ALA A 45 0.66 5.23 2.09
C ALA A 45 -0.82 5.58 2.30
N ALA A 46 -1.16 6.86 2.51
CA ALA A 46 -2.54 7.30 2.65
C ALA A 46 -3.34 7.11 1.34
N ASP A 47 -2.79 7.50 0.19
CA ASP A 47 -3.39 7.25 -1.13
C ASP A 47 -3.61 5.74 -1.37
N LEU A 48 -2.58 4.93 -1.11
CA LEU A 48 -2.64 3.49 -1.29
C LEU A 48 -3.75 2.86 -0.44
N VAL A 49 -3.82 3.20 0.85
CA VAL A 49 -4.87 2.68 1.74
C VAL A 49 -6.26 3.14 1.29
N ALA A 50 -6.43 4.40 0.89
CA ALA A 50 -7.70 4.90 0.38
C ALA A 50 -8.17 4.11 -0.86
N ARG A 51 -7.25 3.80 -1.78
CA ARG A 51 -7.53 2.98 -2.97
C ARG A 51 -7.88 1.54 -2.62
N LEU A 52 -7.16 0.94 -1.68
CA LEU A 52 -7.43 -0.43 -1.20
C LEU A 52 -8.80 -0.53 -0.52
N ARG A 53 -9.18 0.47 0.28
CA ARG A 53 -10.51 0.56 0.89
C ARG A 53 -11.61 0.73 -0.15
N ARG A 54 -11.40 1.60 -1.15
CA ARG A 54 -12.34 1.76 -2.28
C ARG A 54 -12.55 0.46 -3.04
N ALA A 55 -11.50 -0.37 -3.14
CA ALA A 55 -11.55 -1.69 -3.74
C ALA A 55 -12.06 -2.81 -2.79
N ARG A 56 -12.45 -2.48 -1.55
CA ARG A 56 -12.87 -3.42 -0.50
C ARG A 56 -11.84 -4.51 -0.18
N LEU A 57 -10.55 -4.16 -0.29
CA LEU A 57 -9.44 -5.07 0.00
C LEU A 57 -8.91 -4.95 1.43
N LEU A 58 -9.18 -3.82 2.08
CA LEU A 58 -8.90 -3.57 3.49
C LEU A 58 -10.17 -3.09 4.18
N ASP A 59 -10.39 -3.60 5.39
CA ASP A 59 -11.44 -3.14 6.31
C ASP A 59 -10.90 -2.03 7.23
N GLU A 60 -11.77 -1.38 8.00
CA GLU A 60 -11.39 -0.20 8.78
C GLU A 60 -10.48 -0.49 9.97
#